data_AF-A0A0D1ZXS9-F1
#
_entry.id   AF-A0A0D1ZXS9-F1
#
_cell.length_a   1.000
_cell.length_b   1.000
_cell.length_c   1.000
_cell.angle_alpha   90.00
_cell.angle_beta   90.00
_cell.angle_gamma   90.00
#
_symmetry.space_group_name_H-M   'P 1'
#
loop_
_entity.id
_entity.type
_entity.pdbx_description
1 polymer ?
#
loop_
_entity_poly.entity_id
_entity_poly.type
_entity_poly.pdbx_seq_one_letter_code
_entity_poly.pdbx_strand_id
1 'polypeptide(L)'
;MDTSKDSHRVILQVCVTDLPGSPQNRHNVLGNAYCKQILKRNFNNQIRATGYDFMHLPPNFDMEKPVRRWFICDLNVNRRLDKEQVLKLPHSVYSVSRHNNELIFIPRNQYVKTAKEYCTTYYWGGRQEQDMADTLRVSQISNKGEEETT
;
A
#
# COMPACT_ATOMS: atom_id res chain seq x y z
N MET A 1 10.65 16.57 -7.74
CA MET A 1 9.21 16.70 -7.41
C MET A 1 8.93 15.75 -6.26
N ASP A 2 8.22 16.23 -5.23
CA ASP A 2 7.82 15.41 -4.07
C ASP A 2 6.62 14.54 -4.45
N THR A 3 6.88 13.30 -4.86
CA THR A 3 5.84 12.34 -5.26
C THR A 3 5.24 11.60 -4.04
N SER A 4 5.60 11.98 -2.81
CA SER A 4 5.17 11.24 -1.60
C SER A 4 3.66 11.28 -1.36
N LYS A 5 2.96 12.23 -2.00
CA LYS A 5 1.51 12.46 -1.91
C LYS A 5 0.71 11.93 -3.10
N ASP A 6 1.38 11.48 -4.16
CA ASP A 6 0.70 10.97 -5.35
C ASP A 6 0.16 9.56 -5.12
N SER A 7 -1.04 9.28 -5.62
CA SER A 7 -1.60 7.92 -5.58
C SER A 7 -0.76 6.98 -6.44
N HIS A 8 -0.27 5.90 -5.82
CA HIS A 8 0.73 5.03 -6.44
C HIS A 8 0.54 3.59 -5.99
N ARG A 9 0.65 2.62 -6.89
CA ARG A 9 0.65 1.18 -6.54
C ARG A 9 2.06 0.62 -6.57
N VAL A 10 2.55 0.13 -5.44
CA VAL A 10 3.90 -0.44 -5.30
C VAL A 10 3.80 -1.94 -5.09
N ILE A 11 4.57 -2.69 -5.86
CA ILE A 11 4.68 -4.15 -5.75
C ILE A 11 6.05 -4.48 -5.16
N LEU A 12 6.06 -5.17 -4.03
CA LEU A 12 7.26 -5.50 -3.27
C LEU A 12 7.44 -7.03 -3.28
N GLN A 13 8.41 -7.50 -4.06
CA GLN A 13 8.78 -8.91 -4.09
C GLN A 13 9.84 -9.19 -3.02
N VAL A 14 9.49 -9.95 -1.99
CA VAL A 14 10.37 -10.24 -0.85
C VAL A 14 10.26 -11.70 -0.43
N CYS A 15 11.31 -12.25 0.17
CA CYS A 15 11.21 -13.50 0.92
C CYS A 15 10.60 -13.20 2.30
N VAL A 16 9.51 -13.87 2.67
CA VAL A 16 8.79 -13.54 3.93
C VAL A 16 9.68 -13.66 5.17
N THR A 17 10.67 -14.55 5.17
CA THR A 17 11.62 -14.73 6.28
C THR A 17 12.71 -13.66 6.34
N ASP A 18 12.90 -12.88 5.28
CA ASP A 18 13.83 -11.74 5.31
C ASP A 18 13.25 -10.60 6.16
N LEU A 19 11.92 -10.51 6.25
CA LEU A 19 11.24 -9.47 7.02
C LEU A 19 11.37 -9.74 8.53
N PRO A 20 11.87 -8.77 9.32
CA PRO A 20 11.96 -8.95 10.76
C PRO A 20 10.58 -8.91 11.44
N GLY A 21 10.53 -9.43 12.67
CA GLY A 21 9.33 -9.45 13.50
C GLY A 21 8.49 -10.71 13.35
N SER A 22 7.35 -10.73 14.06
CA SER A 22 6.40 -11.85 14.03
C SER A 22 5.79 -12.00 12.63
N PRO A 23 5.50 -13.24 12.19
CA PRO A 23 4.99 -13.48 10.84
C PRO A 23 3.76 -12.63 10.47
N GLN A 24 2.86 -12.43 11.44
CA GLN A 24 1.63 -11.64 11.27
C GLN A 24 1.90 -10.15 11.10
N ASN A 25 3.04 -9.61 11.56
CA ASN A 25 3.34 -8.18 11.53
C ASN A 25 4.36 -7.77 10.44
N ARG A 26 4.99 -8.73 9.76
CA ARG A 26 6.02 -8.49 8.75
C ARG A 26 5.57 -7.55 7.62
N HIS A 27 4.30 -7.61 7.24
CA HIS A 27 3.73 -6.76 6.20
C HIS A 27 3.73 -5.27 6.61
N ASN A 28 3.44 -4.96 7.87
CA ASN A 28 3.53 -3.60 8.40
C ASN A 28 4.97 -3.11 8.43
N VAL A 29 5.91 -3.99 8.81
CA VAL A 29 7.34 -3.66 8.79
C VAL A 29 7.81 -3.33 7.37
N LEU A 30 7.40 -4.13 6.38
CA LEU A 30 7.71 -3.90 4.97
C LEU A 30 7.15 -2.56 4.46
N GLY A 31 5.86 -2.29 4.68
CA GLY A 31 5.22 -1.04 4.25
C GLY A 31 5.85 0.19 4.89
N ASN A 32 6.12 0.13 6.19
CA ASN A 32 6.77 1.22 6.92
C ASN A 32 8.23 1.43 6.47
N ALA A 33 8.99 0.36 6.25
CA ALA A 33 10.35 0.45 5.75
C ALA A 33 10.40 1.11 4.36
N TYR A 34 9.51 0.71 3.45
CA TYR A 34 9.41 1.33 2.12
C TYR A 34 9.10 2.82 2.23
N CYS A 35 8.05 3.20 2.98
CA CYS A 35 7.65 4.59 3.09
C CYS A 35 8.76 5.46 3.73
N LYS A 36 9.43 4.96 4.77
CA LYS A 36 10.51 5.70 5.43
C LYS A 36 11.73 5.87 4.52
N GLN A 37 12.17 4.80 3.86
CA GLN A 37 13.39 4.84 3.07
C GLN A 37 13.19 5.55 1.73
N ILE A 38 12.09 5.27 1.03
CA ILE A 38 11.84 5.73 -0.34
C ILE A 38 11.02 7.02 -0.37
N LEU A 39 9.94 7.11 0.42
CA LEU A 39 9.02 8.26 0.39
C LEU A 39 9.29 9.31 1.47
N LYS A 40 10.24 9.03 2.39
CA LYS A 40 10.59 9.89 3.52
C LYS A 40 9.40 10.24 4.42
N ARG A 41 8.43 9.32 4.56
CA ARG A 41 7.26 9.45 5.45
C ARG A 41 6.91 8.14 6.15
N ASN A 42 6.09 8.20 7.19
CA ASN A 42 5.53 7.00 7.80
C ASN A 42 4.47 6.36 6.88
N PHE A 43 4.29 5.05 7.02
CA PHE A 43 3.16 4.34 6.42
C PHE A 43 1.87 4.70 7.17
N ASN A 44 0.85 5.18 6.45
CA ASN A 44 -0.41 5.63 7.02
C ASN A 44 -1.46 4.52 6.95
N ASN A 45 -1.35 3.51 7.82
CA ASN A 45 -2.29 2.39 7.86
C ASN A 45 -3.64 2.73 8.52
N GLN A 46 -3.83 3.97 8.99
CA GLN A 46 -5.08 4.38 9.60
C GLN A 46 -6.05 4.88 8.53
N ILE A 47 -7.19 4.21 8.42
CA ILE A 47 -8.26 4.61 7.50
C ILE A 47 -8.82 5.96 7.94
N ARG A 48 -8.71 6.97 7.07
CA ARG A 48 -9.18 8.34 7.28
C ARG A 48 -9.91 8.82 6.04
N ALA A 49 -10.83 9.77 6.22
CA ALA A 49 -11.53 10.42 5.11
C ALA A 49 -10.57 11.07 4.10
N THR A 50 -9.50 11.69 4.59
CA THR A 50 -8.45 12.35 3.78
C THR A 50 -7.55 11.38 3.03
N GLY A 51 -7.51 10.11 3.45
CA GLY A 51 -6.79 9.04 2.80
C GLY A 51 -5.88 8.23 3.72
N TYR A 52 -5.41 7.12 3.18
CA TYR A 52 -4.65 6.09 3.86
C TYR A 52 -3.74 5.33 2.89
N ASP A 53 -2.82 4.53 3.42
CA ASP A 53 -2.07 3.54 2.68
C ASP A 53 -2.60 2.14 3.03
N PHE A 54 -2.60 1.23 2.06
CA PHE A 54 -3.17 -0.10 2.23
C PHE A 54 -2.22 -1.19 1.74
N MET A 55 -2.09 -2.26 2.52
CA MET A 55 -1.25 -3.41 2.20
C MET A 55 -2.13 -4.62 1.90
N HIS A 56 -2.08 -5.12 0.66
CA HIS A 56 -2.68 -6.40 0.31
C HIS A 56 -1.78 -7.54 0.75
N LEU A 57 -2.37 -8.49 1.47
CA LEU A 57 -1.65 -9.64 2.00
C LEU A 57 -1.79 -10.83 1.04
N PRO A 58 -0.69 -11.28 0.40
CA PRO A 58 -0.75 -12.46 -0.45
C PRO A 58 -0.92 -13.73 0.41
N PRO A 59 -1.45 -14.83 -0.15
CA PRO A 59 -1.50 -16.10 0.56
C PRO A 59 -0.11 -16.53 1.04
N ASN A 60 -0.03 -17.10 2.25
CA ASN A 60 1.22 -17.55 2.87
C ASN A 60 2.21 -16.42 3.22
N PHE A 61 1.74 -15.17 3.40
CA PHE A 61 2.61 -14.05 3.79
C PHE A 61 3.26 -14.22 5.17
N ASP A 62 2.64 -15.03 6.02
CA ASP A 62 2.97 -15.30 7.42
C ASP A 62 3.68 -16.65 7.61
N MET A 63 4.18 -17.26 6.54
CA MET A 63 4.95 -18.50 6.67
C MET A 63 6.26 -18.26 7.42
N GLU A 64 6.63 -19.23 8.26
CA GLU A 64 7.94 -19.26 8.92
C GLU A 64 9.05 -19.80 8.01
N LYS A 65 8.69 -20.49 6.93
CA LYS A 65 9.63 -21.01 5.93
C LYS A 65 9.92 -19.97 4.85
N PRO A 66 11.12 -20.01 4.21
CA PRO A 66 11.50 -19.03 3.20
C PRO A 66 10.63 -19.18 1.95
N VAL A 67 9.75 -18.20 1.73
CA VAL A 67 8.83 -18.16 0.60
C VAL A 67 8.83 -16.77 -0.01
N ARG A 68 9.03 -16.67 -1.32
CA ARG A 68 8.98 -15.40 -2.04
C ARG A 68 7.52 -15.04 -2.37
N ARG A 69 7.12 -13.81 -2.05
CA ARG A 69 5.76 -13.29 -2.27
C ARG A 69 5.79 -11.87 -2.82
N TRP A 70 4.74 -11.50 -3.55
CA TRP A 70 4.49 -10.16 -4.06
C TRP A 70 3.47 -9.48 -3.14
N PHE A 71 3.94 -8.55 -2.32
CA PHE A 71 3.07 -7.68 -1.55
C PHE A 71 2.65 -6.51 -2.44
N ILE A 72 1.40 -6.07 -2.33
CA ILE A 72 0.90 -4.92 -3.07
C ILE A 72 0.57 -3.84 -2.06
N CYS A 73 1.12 -2.66 -2.25
CA CYS A 73 0.94 -1.50 -1.42
C CYS A 73 0.28 -0.39 -2.23
N ASP A 74 -0.92 -0.01 -1.84
CA ASP A 74 -1.67 1.10 -2.41
C ASP A 74 -1.42 2.34 -1.56
N LEU A 75 -0.72 3.31 -2.13
CA LEU A 75 -0.30 4.51 -1.42
C LEU A 75 -1.25 5.67 -1.72
N ASN A 76 -1.51 6.48 -0.70
CA ASN A 76 -2.33 7.69 -0.82
C ASN A 76 -3.71 7.38 -1.44
N VAL A 77 -4.38 6.36 -0.90
CA VAL A 77 -5.76 6.01 -1.23
C VAL A 77 -6.67 7.11 -0.71
N ASN A 78 -7.19 7.95 -1.60
CA ASN A 78 -8.04 9.08 -1.26
C ASN A 78 -9.43 9.03 -1.91
N ARG A 79 -9.68 8.04 -2.78
CA ARG A 79 -10.96 7.81 -3.46
C ARG A 79 -11.06 6.37 -3.95
N ARG A 80 -12.28 5.93 -4.23
CA ARG A 80 -12.55 4.69 -4.95
C ARG A 80 -12.09 4.81 -6.39
N LEU A 81 -11.45 3.76 -6.89
CA LEU A 81 -11.04 3.64 -8.28
C LEU A 81 -11.50 2.30 -8.85
N ASP A 82 -11.99 2.32 -10.08
CA ASP A 82 -12.24 1.10 -10.85
C ASP A 82 -10.93 0.50 -11.40
N LYS A 83 -11.02 -0.67 -12.03
CA LYS A 83 -9.86 -1.41 -12.54
C LYS A 83 -9.08 -0.60 -13.58
N GLU A 84 -9.78 0.04 -14.52
CA GLU A 84 -9.19 0.81 -15.61
C GLU A 84 -8.47 2.05 -15.09
N GLN A 85 -9.02 2.72 -14.09
CA GLN A 85 -8.42 3.86 -13.40
C GLN A 85 -7.18 3.44 -12.62
N VAL A 86 -7.23 2.31 -11.91
CA VAL A 86 -6.06 1.77 -11.20
C VAL A 86 -4.94 1.49 -12.17
N LEU A 87 -5.21 0.86 -13.32
CA LEU A 87 -4.18 0.55 -14.32
C LEU A 87 -3.47 1.80 -14.89
N LYS A 88 -4.11 2.97 -14.82
CA LYS A 88 -3.53 4.27 -15.21
C LYS A 88 -2.66 4.88 -14.12
N LEU A 89 -2.77 4.46 -12.86
CA LEU A 89 -1.89 4.92 -11.80
C LEU A 89 -0.44 4.53 -12.09
N PRO A 90 0.54 5.33 -11.62
CA PRO A 90 1.93 4.91 -11.55
C PRO A 90 2.06 3.58 -10.78
N HIS A 91 2.82 2.65 -11.36
CA HIS A 91 3.17 1.38 -10.74
C HIS A 91 4.68 1.26 -10.61
N SER A 92 5.17 0.87 -9.44
CA SER A 92 6.58 0.54 -9.23
C SER A 92 6.72 -0.87 -8.71
N VAL A 93 7.78 -1.55 -9.15
CA VAL A 93 8.09 -2.90 -8.68
C VAL A 93 9.48 -2.89 -8.08
N TYR A 94 9.63 -3.51 -6.92
CA TYR A 94 10.92 -3.67 -6.25
C TYR A 94 11.17 -5.13 -5.89
N SER A 95 12.41 -5.57 -6.07
CA SER A 95 12.92 -6.71 -5.32
C SER A 95 13.42 -6.20 -3.98
N VAL A 96 13.04 -6.87 -2.90
CA VAL A 96 13.46 -6.54 -1.54
C VAL A 96 14.27 -7.70 -0.97
N SER A 97 15.37 -7.37 -0.33
CA SER A 97 16.25 -8.31 0.39
C SER A 97 16.71 -7.66 1.69
N ARG A 98 17.13 -8.47 2.66
CA ARG A 98 17.73 -7.97 3.90
C ARG A 98 19.25 -8.12 3.88
N HIS A 99 19.96 -7.05 4.22
CA HIS A 99 21.41 -7.03 4.33
C HIS A 99 21.80 -6.18 5.55
N ASN A 100 22.71 -6.69 6.41
CA ASN A 100 23.13 -6.01 7.64
C ASN A 100 21.96 -5.46 8.49
N ASN A 101 20.92 -6.28 8.66
CA ASN A 101 19.71 -5.92 9.39
C ASN A 101 18.81 -4.84 8.74
N GLU A 102 19.14 -4.38 7.54
CA GLU A 102 18.37 -3.39 6.80
C GLU A 102 17.68 -3.99 5.56
N LEU A 103 16.48 -3.50 5.24
CA LEU A 103 15.81 -3.85 3.99
C LEU A 103 16.34 -2.97 2.87
N ILE A 104 16.76 -3.59 1.77
CA ILE A 104 17.25 -2.94 0.56
C ILE A 104 16.19 -3.08 -0.54
N PHE A 105 15.83 -1.97 -1.18
CA PHE A 105 14.82 -1.92 -2.24
C PHE A 105 15.49 -1.69 -3.60
N ILE A 106 15.43 -2.70 -4.47
CA ILE A 106 16.03 -2.64 -5.81
C ILE A 106 14.91 -2.49 -6.85
N PRO A 107 14.83 -1.37 -7.60
CA PRO A 107 13.81 -1.17 -8.62
C PRO A 107 13.87 -2.23 -9.72
N ARG A 108 12.71 -2.66 -10.21
CA ARG A 108 12.55 -3.65 -11.27
C ARG A 108 11.54 -3.21 -12.32
N ASN A 109 11.87 -2.12 -13.02
CA ASN A 109 11.00 -1.49 -14.02
C ASN A 109 10.53 -2.47 -15.11
N GLN A 110 11.35 -3.48 -15.44
CA GLN A 110 11.01 -4.50 -16.43
C GLN A 110 9.79 -5.35 -16.06
N TYR A 111 9.44 -5.46 -14.77
CA TYR A 111 8.30 -6.27 -14.31
C TYR A 111 7.01 -5.47 -14.16
N VAL A 112 7.01 -4.16 -14.46
CA VAL A 112 5.81 -3.31 -14.27
C VAL A 112 4.60 -3.84 -15.03
N LYS A 113 4.78 -4.31 -16.28
CA LYS A 113 3.68 -4.87 -17.07
C LYS A 113 3.09 -6.12 -16.40
N THR A 114 3.94 -7.08 -16.02
CA THR A 114 3.53 -8.31 -15.31
C THR A 114 2.90 -7.99 -13.95
N ALA A 115 3.40 -6.99 -13.25
CA ALA A 115 2.84 -6.55 -11.99
C ALA A 115 1.43 -5.97 -12.15
N LYS A 116 1.19 -5.16 -13.20
CA LYS A 116 -0.15 -4.68 -13.52
C LYS A 116 -1.13 -5.82 -13.76
N GLU A 117 -0.72 -6.83 -14.53
CA GLU A 117 -1.51 -8.04 -14.79
C GLU A 117 -1.82 -8.81 -13.49
N TYR A 118 -0.80 -9.04 -12.66
CA TYR A 118 -0.95 -9.70 -11.35
C TYR A 118 -1.91 -8.95 -10.42
N CYS A 119 -1.84 -7.62 -10.38
CA CYS A 119 -2.65 -6.78 -9.49
C CYS A 119 -4.09 -6.58 -9.98
N THR A 120 -4.49 -7.10 -11.15
CA THR A 120 -5.83 -6.86 -11.73
C THR A 120 -6.99 -7.36 -10.89
N THR A 121 -6.75 -8.35 -10.02
CA THR A 121 -7.74 -8.93 -9.11
C THR A 121 -7.81 -8.20 -7.76
N TYR A 122 -6.88 -7.27 -7.49
CA TYR A 122 -6.76 -6.57 -6.22
C TYR A 122 -7.40 -5.18 -6.29
N TYR A 123 -8.50 -5.02 -5.55
CA TYR A 123 -9.20 -3.75 -5.40
C TYR A 123 -8.27 -2.68 -4.85
N TRP A 124 -8.28 -1.50 -5.44
CA TRP A 124 -7.57 -0.34 -4.89
C TRP A 124 -7.96 -0.12 -3.43
N GLY A 125 -6.97 0.02 -2.55
CA GLY A 125 -7.17 0.41 -1.16
C GLY A 125 -7.99 -0.53 -0.28
N GLY A 126 -8.34 -1.74 -0.76
CA GLY A 126 -9.23 -2.64 -0.02
C GLY A 126 -10.71 -2.23 -0.10
N ARG A 127 -11.60 -3.21 -0.26
CA ARG A 127 -13.03 -2.92 -0.47
C ARG A 127 -13.69 -2.39 0.82
N GLN A 128 -13.48 -3.08 1.93
CA GLN A 128 -14.08 -2.71 3.22
C GLN A 128 -13.52 -1.38 3.72
N GLU A 129 -12.23 -1.17 3.52
CA GLU A 129 -11.53 0.05 3.92
C GLU A 129 -12.00 1.27 3.12
N GLN A 130 -12.31 1.07 1.83
CA GLN A 130 -12.96 2.12 1.03
C GLN A 130 -14.36 2.44 1.54
N ASP A 131 -15.17 1.44 1.88
CA ASP A 131 -16.52 1.66 2.43
C ASP A 131 -16.46 2.44 3.77
N MET A 132 -15.47 2.12 4.62
CA MET A 132 -15.19 2.86 5.85
C MET A 132 -14.76 4.30 5.56
N ALA A 133 -13.83 4.50 4.62
CA ALA A 133 -13.35 5.84 4.26
C ALA A 133 -14.45 6.71 3.64
N ASP A 134 -15.30 6.13 2.79
CA ASP A 134 -16.46 6.80 2.19
C ASP A 134 -17.46 7.23 3.27
N THR A 135 -17.73 6.35 4.25
CA THR A 135 -18.57 6.66 5.42
C THR A 135 -18.02 7.86 6.21
N LEU A 136 -16.72 7.86 6.52
CA LEU A 136 -16.07 8.96 7.23
C LEU A 136 -16.12 10.28 6.45
N ARG A 137 -16.02 10.25 5.11
CA ARG A 137 -16.15 11.46 4.27
C ARG A 137 -17.54 12.06 4.34
N VAL A 138 -18.58 11.23 4.25
CA VAL A 138 -19.98 11.69 4.33
C VAL A 138 -20.23 12.33 5.70
N SER A 139 -19.81 11.69 6.80
CA SER A 139 -19.98 12.26 8.14
C SER A 139 -19.28 13.61 8.33
N GLN A 140 -18.09 13.80 7.74
CA GLN A 140 -17.39 15.09 7.79
C GLN A 140 -18.10 16.21 6.99
N ILE A 141 -18.79 15.85 5.90
CA ILE A 141 -19.55 16.82 5.10
C ILE A 141 -20.81 17.25 5.88
N SER A 142 -21.53 16.31 6.49
CA SER A 142 -22.72 16.62 7.29
C SER A 142 -22.40 17.56 8.46
N ASN A 143 -21.34 17.29 9.21
CA ASN A 143 -20.98 18.13 10.36
C ASN A 143 -20.56 19.56 9.97
N LYS A 144 -19.92 19.74 8.80
CA LYS A 144 -19.57 21.09 8.30
C LYS A 144 -20.79 21.91 7.87
N GLY A 145 -21.83 21.26 7.34
CA GLY A 145 -23.07 21.92 6.96
C GLY A 145 -23.87 22.47 8.14
N GLU A 146 -23.72 21.89 9.34
CA GLU A 146 -24.37 22.35 10.57
C GLU A 146 -23.62 23.53 11.22
N GLU A 147 -22.28 23.52 11.19
CA GLU A 147 -21.44 24.61 11.72
C GLU A 147 -21.54 25.92 10.91
N GLU A 148 -21.83 25.87 9.60
CA GLU A 148 -21.99 27.07 8.77
C GLU A 148 -23.39 27.72 8.88
N THR A 149 -24.33 27.08 9.58
CA THR A 149 -25.72 27.57 9.77
C THR A 149 -26.01 28.15 11.17
N THR A 150 -24.99 28.31 12.01
CA THR A 150 -25.10 28.86 13.38
C THR A 150 -24.26 30.13 13.52
#